data_AF-A0A316G2V7-F1
#
_entry.id   AF-A0A316G2V7-F1
#
_cell.length_a   1.000
_cell.length_b   1.000
_cell.length_c   1.000
_cell.angle_alpha   90.00
_cell.angle_beta   90.00
_cell.angle_gamma   90.00
#
_symmetry.space_group_name_H-M   'P 1'
#
loop_
_entity.id
_entity.type
_entity.pdbx_description
1 polymer ?
#
loop_
_entity_poly.entity_id
_entity_poly.type
_entity_poly.pdbx_seq_one_letter_code
_entity_poly.pdbx_strand_id
1 'polypeptide(L)'
;MVSLASRTAILMSLSFSVAPPLIAEPYAAECPADNLRQHGPGPDLADLWDWVRGELSFEDDLPPPQVCRVDSDVIQAMRPGTALDTVALYDRARHRILLSRYWNPADAVDQSVIVHELVHHAQALSGRRLACASAGEAEAYDLQAKWLDAHDLDLDTAFGIDALTRLVLVNCAY
;
A
#
# COMPACT_ATOMS: atom_id res chain seq x y z
N MET A 1 49.33 -56.82 -31.69
CA MET A 1 47.93 -56.88 -32.17
C MET A 1 47.23 -57.84 -31.22
N VAL A 2 46.36 -57.48 -30.28
CA VAL A 2 45.08 -56.74 -30.38
C VAL A 2 44.82 -55.93 -29.10
N SER A 3 44.12 -54.82 -29.28
CA SER A 3 43.85 -53.71 -28.38
C SER A 3 42.97 -54.05 -27.14
N LEU A 4 43.27 -53.42 -26.00
CA LEU A 4 42.40 -53.37 -24.81
C LEU A 4 41.19 -52.45 -25.10
N ALA A 5 39.98 -53.01 -25.00
CA ALA A 5 38.74 -52.23 -25.05
C ALA A 5 38.54 -51.47 -23.73
N SER A 6 38.71 -50.15 -23.78
CA SER A 6 38.38 -49.24 -22.69
C SER A 6 36.86 -49.13 -22.55
N ARG A 7 36.31 -49.52 -21.39
CA ARG A 7 34.88 -49.39 -21.09
C ARG A 7 34.59 -47.96 -20.65
N THR A 8 34.00 -47.16 -21.55
CA THR A 8 33.48 -45.84 -21.24
C THR A 8 32.22 -45.97 -20.39
N ALA A 9 32.30 -45.60 -19.11
CA ALA A 9 31.11 -45.42 -18.27
C ALA A 9 30.51 -44.04 -18.59
N ILE A 10 29.32 -44.03 -19.22
CA ILE A 10 28.55 -42.82 -19.44
C ILE A 10 27.75 -42.55 -18.16
N LEU A 11 28.19 -41.56 -17.38
CA LEU A 11 27.39 -40.96 -16.31
C LEU A 11 26.26 -40.15 -16.96
N MET A 12 25.03 -40.66 -16.92
CA MET A 12 23.83 -39.86 -17.21
C MET A 12 23.61 -38.89 -16.04
N SER A 13 24.00 -37.64 -16.24
CA SER A 13 23.65 -36.54 -15.35
C SER A 13 22.16 -36.22 -15.50
N LEU A 14 21.34 -36.74 -14.58
CA LEU A 14 19.96 -36.29 -14.40
C LEU A 14 19.98 -34.86 -13.87
N SER A 15 19.86 -33.89 -14.77
CA SER A 15 19.64 -32.49 -14.42
C SER A 15 18.18 -32.34 -14.04
N PHE A 16 17.85 -32.47 -12.76
CA PHE A 16 16.57 -31.98 -12.25
C PHE A 16 16.63 -30.45 -12.31
N SER A 17 16.16 -29.88 -13.43
CA SER A 17 15.75 -28.48 -13.43
C SER A 17 14.48 -28.42 -12.59
N VAL A 18 14.64 -28.17 -11.30
CA VAL A 18 13.54 -27.71 -10.46
C VAL A 18 13.19 -26.34 -11.03
N ALA A 19 12.13 -26.29 -11.85
CA ALA A 19 11.54 -25.02 -12.20
C ALA A 19 11.29 -24.28 -10.87
N PRO A 20 11.76 -23.03 -10.70
CA PRO A 20 11.41 -22.26 -9.52
C PRO A 20 9.88 -22.30 -9.39
N PRO A 21 9.33 -22.48 -8.19
CA PRO A 21 7.89 -22.46 -8.02
C PRO A 21 7.39 -21.17 -8.66
N LEU A 22 6.49 -21.31 -9.63
CA LEU A 22 5.65 -20.19 -10.08
C LEU A 22 5.08 -19.62 -8.79
N ILE A 23 5.50 -18.42 -8.42
CA ILE A 23 4.83 -17.65 -7.37
C ILE A 23 3.42 -17.49 -7.92
N ALA A 24 2.51 -18.34 -7.47
CA ALA A 24 1.10 -18.24 -7.78
C ALA A 24 0.71 -16.80 -7.45
N GLU A 25 0.15 -16.06 -8.40
CA GLU A 25 -0.38 -14.71 -8.20
C GLU A 25 -1.27 -14.67 -6.94
N PRO A 26 -0.77 -14.33 -5.74
CA PRO A 26 -1.56 -14.52 -4.53
C PRO A 26 -2.50 -13.33 -4.28
N TYR A 27 -2.33 -12.25 -5.04
CA TYR A 27 -2.93 -10.94 -4.78
C TYR A 27 -3.99 -10.53 -5.80
N ALA A 28 -4.27 -11.44 -6.74
CA ALA A 28 -5.45 -11.41 -7.58
C ALA A 28 -6.72 -11.80 -6.80
N ALA A 29 -6.67 -11.88 -5.47
CA ALA A 29 -7.87 -11.92 -4.66
C ALA A 29 -8.69 -10.64 -4.98
N GLU A 30 -9.79 -10.85 -5.68
CA GLU A 30 -10.82 -9.86 -5.90
C GLU A 30 -11.23 -9.32 -4.53
N CYS A 31 -11.32 -7.99 -4.42
CA CYS A 31 -11.80 -7.41 -3.19
C CYS A 31 -13.24 -7.85 -3.00
N PRO A 32 -13.65 -8.27 -1.79
CA PRO A 32 -15.05 -8.51 -1.52
C PRO A 32 -15.85 -7.27 -1.94
N ALA A 33 -17.02 -7.46 -2.55
CA ALA A 33 -17.80 -6.38 -3.16
C ALA A 33 -18.31 -5.31 -2.17
N ASP A 34 -17.97 -5.41 -0.88
CA ASP A 34 -18.34 -4.45 0.16
C ASP A 34 -17.23 -3.42 0.36
N ASN A 35 -17.37 -2.29 -0.34
CA ASN A 35 -16.57 -1.08 -0.13
C ASN A 35 -16.91 -0.49 1.24
N LEU A 36 -16.21 -0.88 2.31
CA LEU A 36 -16.31 -0.33 3.68
C LEU A 36 -17.67 0.30 4.06
N ARG A 37 -18.80 -0.33 3.72
CA ARG A 37 -20.11 0.16 4.17
C ARG A 37 -20.20 -0.13 5.66
N GLN A 38 -19.91 0.89 6.47
CA GLN A 38 -19.87 0.71 7.91
C GLN A 38 -21.28 0.68 8.49
N HIS A 39 -21.50 -0.27 9.39
CA HIS A 39 -22.69 -0.35 10.26
C HIS A 39 -22.30 -0.08 11.73
N GLY A 40 -21.45 0.93 11.98
CA GLY A 40 -20.87 1.20 13.30
C GLY A 40 -20.42 2.67 13.47
N PRO A 41 -19.83 3.02 14.63
CA PRO A 41 -19.33 4.37 14.90
C PRO A 41 -18.05 4.65 14.10
N GLY A 42 -18.04 5.76 13.37
CA GLY A 42 -16.96 6.19 12.47
C GLY A 42 -17.53 6.88 11.22
N PRO A 43 -16.72 7.65 10.47
CA PRO A 43 -17.13 8.18 9.18
C PRO A 43 -17.20 7.06 8.13
N ASP A 44 -18.15 7.16 7.20
CA ASP A 44 -18.15 6.29 6.02
C ASP A 44 -16.95 6.66 5.13
N LEU A 45 -16.51 5.74 4.28
CA LEU A 45 -15.46 5.99 3.29
C LEU A 45 -15.80 7.18 2.39
N ALA A 46 -17.10 7.35 2.06
CA ALA A 46 -17.57 8.48 1.29
C ALA A 46 -17.32 9.82 2.01
N ASP A 47 -17.55 9.88 3.32
CA ASP A 47 -17.34 11.10 4.11
C ASP A 47 -15.85 11.46 4.18
N LEU A 48 -14.98 10.46 4.39
CA LEU A 48 -13.53 10.65 4.37
C LEU A 48 -13.04 11.11 2.99
N TRP A 49 -13.60 10.54 1.92
CA TRP A 49 -13.28 10.92 0.56
C TRP A 49 -13.70 12.36 0.27
N ASP A 50 -14.91 12.75 0.65
CA ASP A 50 -15.40 14.12 0.49
C ASP A 50 -14.53 15.12 1.26
N TRP A 51 -14.11 14.76 2.48
CA TRP A 51 -13.17 15.58 3.26
C TRP A 51 -11.83 15.74 2.54
N VAL A 52 -11.19 14.65 2.08
CA VAL A 52 -9.91 14.70 1.35
C VAL A 52 -10.03 15.52 0.08
N ARG A 53 -11.11 15.34 -0.70
CA ARG A 53 -11.33 16.12 -1.91
C ARG A 53 -11.46 17.61 -1.63
N GLY A 54 -12.19 17.97 -0.58
CA GLY A 54 -12.33 19.37 -0.13
C GLY A 54 -10.98 19.97 0.25
N GLU A 55 -10.15 19.22 0.99
CA GLU A 55 -8.82 19.65 1.42
C GLU A 55 -7.84 19.83 0.25
N LEU A 56 -7.91 18.96 -0.75
CA LEU A 56 -7.09 19.04 -1.96
C LEU A 56 -7.64 19.99 -3.03
N SER A 57 -8.84 20.56 -2.83
CA SER A 57 -9.60 21.25 -3.89
C SER A 57 -9.73 20.41 -5.16
N PHE A 58 -9.94 19.09 -4.99
CA PHE A 58 -10.11 18.13 -6.07
C PHE A 58 -11.57 18.12 -6.53
N GLU A 59 -11.86 18.83 -7.62
CA GLU A 59 -13.22 19.10 -8.10
C GLU A 59 -13.86 17.96 -8.89
N ASP A 60 -13.08 16.93 -9.25
CA ASP A 60 -13.62 15.79 -9.98
C ASP A 60 -14.60 14.99 -9.10
N ASP A 61 -15.81 14.78 -9.63
CA ASP A 61 -16.85 13.96 -9.00
C ASP A 61 -16.63 12.46 -9.28
N LEU A 62 -15.44 11.99 -8.90
CA LEU A 62 -15.06 10.59 -9.04
C LEU A 62 -15.35 9.83 -7.73
N PRO A 63 -15.80 8.56 -7.83
CA PRO A 63 -16.14 7.79 -6.65
C PRO A 63 -14.89 7.50 -5.80
N PRO A 64 -15.05 7.24 -4.50
CA PRO A 64 -13.94 6.73 -3.69
C PRO A 64 -13.43 5.39 -4.23
N PRO A 65 -12.17 5.03 -3.95
CA PRO A 65 -11.62 3.75 -4.38
C PRO A 65 -12.31 2.60 -3.65
N GLN A 66 -12.26 1.41 -4.24
CA GLN A 66 -12.61 0.19 -3.52
C GLN A 66 -11.58 -0.06 -2.40
N VAL A 67 -12.06 -0.53 -1.24
CA VAL A 67 -11.21 -0.88 -0.09
C VAL A 67 -11.29 -2.38 0.17
N CYS A 68 -10.13 -3.01 0.25
CA CYS A 68 -9.98 -4.46 0.27
C CYS A 68 -9.35 -4.88 1.60
N ARG A 69 -10.14 -5.53 2.47
CA ARG A 69 -9.65 -6.03 3.76
C ARG A 69 -8.78 -7.25 3.56
N VAL A 70 -7.53 -7.18 3.99
CA VAL A 70 -6.51 -8.22 3.76
C VAL A 70 -5.65 -8.46 5.01
N ASP A 71 -4.90 -9.56 5.01
CA ASP A 71 -3.82 -9.82 5.97
C ASP A 71 -2.70 -8.76 5.88
N SER A 72 -1.97 -8.50 6.98
CA SER A 72 -0.86 -7.52 6.98
C SER A 72 0.37 -7.96 6.17
N ASP A 73 0.88 -9.17 6.37
CA ASP A 73 0.71 -10.16 5.31
C ASP A 73 0.90 -9.71 3.85
N VAL A 74 -0.28 -9.60 3.26
CA VAL A 74 -0.56 -9.14 1.93
C VAL A 74 0.09 -7.75 1.72
N ILE A 75 -0.17 -6.79 2.60
CA ILE A 75 0.38 -5.44 2.42
C ILE A 75 1.92 -5.42 2.40
N GLN A 76 2.58 -6.18 3.27
CA GLN A 76 4.04 -6.23 3.39
C GLN A 76 4.71 -6.80 2.15
N ALA A 77 4.18 -7.88 1.56
CA ALA A 77 4.80 -8.46 0.36
C ALA A 77 4.66 -7.56 -0.89
N MET A 78 3.70 -6.63 -0.91
CA MET A 78 3.59 -5.61 -1.97
C MET A 78 4.47 -4.38 -1.76
N ARG A 79 4.92 -4.13 -0.53
CA ARG A 79 5.83 -3.02 -0.19
C ARG A 79 7.12 -3.55 0.48
N PRO A 80 7.91 -4.40 -0.20
CA PRO A 80 9.10 -4.99 0.40
C PRO A 80 10.15 -3.89 0.70
N GLY A 81 10.69 -3.91 1.92
CA GLY A 81 11.80 -3.04 2.32
C GLY A 81 11.42 -1.75 3.06
N THR A 82 10.14 -1.50 3.34
CA THR A 82 9.74 -0.45 4.30
C THR A 82 9.76 -1.00 5.72
N ALA A 83 10.53 -0.37 6.61
CA ALA A 83 10.64 -0.77 8.02
C ALA A 83 9.45 -0.34 8.89
N LEU A 84 8.51 0.43 8.34
CA LEU A 84 7.30 0.86 9.03
C LEU A 84 6.19 -0.18 8.82
N ASP A 85 5.55 -0.59 9.92
CA ASP A 85 4.39 -1.47 9.90
C ASP A 85 3.25 -0.82 9.11
N THR A 86 3.21 -1.13 7.82
CA THR A 86 2.29 -0.53 6.86
C THR A 86 0.95 -1.27 6.96
N VAL A 87 -0.06 -0.60 7.53
CA VAL A 87 -1.40 -1.18 7.76
C VAL A 87 -2.40 -0.91 6.62
N ALA A 88 -2.02 -0.09 5.63
CA ALA A 88 -2.75 0.08 4.38
C ALA A 88 -1.80 0.39 3.21
N LEU A 89 -2.26 0.19 1.98
CA LEU A 89 -1.51 0.51 0.76
C LEU A 89 -2.47 0.84 -0.38
N TYR A 90 -2.26 1.97 -1.04
CA TYR A 90 -2.91 2.27 -2.30
C TYR A 90 -2.27 1.50 -3.47
N ASP A 91 -3.00 0.53 -4.01
CA ASP A 91 -2.64 -0.20 -5.23
C ASP A 91 -3.00 0.65 -6.45
N ARG A 92 -2.04 1.45 -6.90
CA ARG A 92 -2.18 2.34 -8.05
C ARG A 92 -2.56 1.61 -9.33
N ALA A 93 -2.11 0.36 -9.53
CA ALA A 93 -2.40 -0.38 -10.76
C ALA A 93 -3.88 -0.77 -10.86
N ARG A 94 -4.55 -0.94 -9.72
CA ARG A 94 -5.96 -1.37 -9.65
C ARG A 94 -6.89 -0.30 -9.06
N HIS A 95 -6.37 0.88 -8.73
CA HIS A 95 -7.12 2.00 -8.16
C HIS A 95 -7.94 1.59 -6.91
N ARG A 96 -7.30 0.87 -5.99
CA ARG A 96 -7.92 0.33 -4.78
C ARG A 96 -7.01 0.50 -3.57
N ILE A 97 -7.58 0.51 -2.37
CA ILE A 97 -6.83 0.51 -1.11
C ILE A 97 -6.83 -0.92 -0.57
N LEU A 98 -5.65 -1.46 -0.29
CA LEU A 98 -5.49 -2.64 0.54
C LEU A 98 -5.44 -2.19 1.99
N LEU A 99 -6.26 -2.76 2.85
CA LEU A 99 -6.41 -2.34 4.24
C LEU A 99 -6.31 -3.55 5.16
N SER A 100 -5.51 -3.43 6.21
CA SER A 100 -5.40 -4.48 7.22
C SER A 100 -6.79 -4.83 7.77
N ARG A 101 -7.08 -6.12 7.88
CA ARG A 101 -8.33 -6.59 8.50
C ARG A 101 -8.48 -6.20 9.98
N TYR A 102 -7.40 -5.77 10.63
CA TYR A 102 -7.39 -5.34 12.02
C TYR A 102 -7.66 -3.84 12.21
N TRP A 103 -7.76 -3.07 11.12
CA TRP A 103 -8.06 -1.64 11.19
C TRP A 103 -9.43 -1.38 11.81
N ASN A 104 -9.50 -0.37 12.66
CA ASN A 104 -10.65 0.01 13.46
C ASN A 104 -11.31 1.29 12.91
N PRO A 105 -12.56 1.22 12.43
CA PRO A 105 -13.28 2.39 11.93
C PRO A 105 -13.54 3.49 12.95
N ALA A 106 -13.52 3.17 14.25
CA ALA A 106 -13.84 4.11 15.31
C ALA A 106 -12.60 4.86 15.85
N ASP A 107 -11.40 4.48 15.42
CA ASP A 107 -10.14 5.07 15.90
C ASP A 107 -9.63 6.11 14.91
N ALA A 108 -9.38 7.33 15.41
CA ALA A 108 -8.89 8.45 14.61
C ALA A 108 -7.49 8.18 14.01
N VAL A 109 -6.65 7.41 14.71
CA VAL A 109 -5.34 6.99 14.19
C VAL A 109 -5.54 6.12 12.96
N ASP A 110 -6.41 5.12 13.05
CA ASP A 110 -6.71 4.22 11.93
C ASP A 110 -7.39 4.98 10.78
N GLN A 111 -8.37 5.85 11.05
CA GLN A 111 -8.99 6.72 10.04
C GLN A 111 -7.94 7.56 9.29
N SER A 112 -6.92 8.08 9.97
CA SER A 112 -5.85 8.86 9.34
C SER A 112 -5.06 8.08 8.28
N VAL A 113 -4.96 6.75 8.42
CA VAL A 113 -4.32 5.90 7.42
C VAL A 113 -5.13 5.87 6.12
N ILE A 114 -6.47 5.81 6.22
CA ILE A 114 -7.32 5.87 5.02
C ILE A 114 -7.24 7.26 4.38
N VAL A 115 -7.20 8.32 5.16
CA VAL A 115 -6.96 9.68 4.66
C VAL A 115 -5.67 9.72 3.81
N HIS A 116 -4.58 9.15 4.31
CA HIS A 116 -3.31 9.06 3.58
C HIS A 116 -3.48 8.36 2.21
N GLU A 117 -4.09 7.18 2.19
CA GLU A 117 -4.27 6.42 0.94
C GLU A 117 -5.27 7.07 -0.02
N LEU A 118 -6.25 7.82 0.48
CA LEU A 118 -7.17 8.61 -0.36
C LEU A 118 -6.46 9.77 -1.05
N VAL A 119 -5.43 10.37 -0.43
CA VAL A 119 -4.58 11.35 -1.13
C VAL A 119 -3.88 10.71 -2.31
N HIS A 120 -3.30 9.52 -2.13
CA HIS A 120 -2.71 8.78 -3.26
C HIS A 120 -3.72 8.44 -4.34
N HIS A 121 -4.97 8.15 -3.98
CA HIS A 121 -6.05 7.99 -4.94
C HIS A 121 -6.32 9.26 -5.74
N ALA A 122 -6.50 10.41 -5.07
CA ALA A 122 -6.69 11.70 -5.73
C ALA A 122 -5.51 12.06 -6.65
N GLN A 123 -4.27 11.85 -6.19
CA GLN A 123 -3.06 12.04 -6.99
C GLN A 123 -3.07 11.18 -8.25
N ALA A 124 -3.49 9.91 -8.15
CA ALA A 124 -3.57 9.01 -9.29
C ALA A 124 -4.66 9.42 -10.30
N LEU A 125 -5.78 9.97 -9.83
CA LEU A 125 -6.87 10.44 -10.70
C LEU A 125 -6.57 11.78 -11.36
N SER A 126 -5.91 12.69 -10.65
CA SER A 126 -5.67 14.07 -11.11
C SER A 126 -4.83 14.22 -12.38
N GLY A 127 -4.16 13.15 -12.83
CA GLY A 127 -3.18 13.21 -13.92
C GLY A 127 -1.96 14.10 -13.64
N ARG A 128 -1.82 14.63 -12.42
CA ARG A 128 -0.68 15.47 -12.01
C ARG A 128 0.61 14.66 -12.11
N ARG A 129 1.60 15.24 -12.78
CA ARG A 129 2.95 14.68 -12.80
C ARG A 129 3.72 15.17 -11.58
N LEU A 130 3.84 14.31 -10.58
CA LEU A 130 4.67 14.58 -9.40
C LEU A 130 6.16 14.55 -9.79
N ALA A 131 6.96 15.34 -9.08
CA ALA A 131 8.41 15.39 -9.30
C ALA A 131 9.09 14.05 -8.99
N CYS A 132 8.64 13.39 -7.92
CA CYS A 132 9.09 12.08 -7.47
C CYS A 132 7.98 11.43 -6.62
N ALA A 133 8.17 10.17 -6.20
CA ALA A 133 7.25 9.49 -5.28
C ALA A 133 7.15 10.20 -3.93
N SER A 134 8.28 10.60 -3.34
CA SER A 134 8.33 11.30 -2.05
C SER A 134 7.57 12.63 -2.02
N ALA A 135 7.45 13.31 -3.16
CA ALA A 135 6.64 14.53 -3.27
C ALA A 135 5.13 14.23 -3.11
N GLY A 136 4.68 13.04 -3.51
CA GLY A 136 3.32 12.58 -3.26
C GLY A 136 3.10 12.21 -1.79
N GLU A 137 4.11 11.60 -1.16
CA GLU A 137 4.10 11.30 0.28
C GLU A 137 4.03 12.59 1.12
N ALA A 138 4.64 13.68 0.68
CA ALA A 138 4.57 14.97 1.37
C ALA A 138 3.12 15.44 1.59
N GLU A 139 2.34 15.48 0.50
CA GLU A 139 0.93 15.89 0.49
C GLU A 139 0.06 14.88 1.28
N ALA A 140 0.37 13.58 1.20
CA ALA A 140 -0.34 12.55 1.95
C ALA A 140 -0.11 12.69 3.47
N TYR A 141 1.14 12.88 3.91
CA TYR A 141 1.45 13.14 5.33
C TYR A 141 0.94 14.50 5.82
N ASP A 142 0.84 15.51 4.96
CA ASP A 142 0.25 16.82 5.32
C ASP A 142 -1.21 16.66 5.71
N LEU A 143 -2.00 15.97 4.87
CA LEU A 143 -3.42 15.75 5.16
C LEU A 143 -3.63 14.74 6.29
N GLN A 144 -2.79 13.71 6.40
CA GLN A 144 -2.82 12.81 7.54
C GLN A 144 -2.55 13.55 8.86
N ALA A 145 -1.53 14.42 8.90
CA ALA A 145 -1.23 15.25 10.07
C ALA A 145 -2.41 16.18 10.39
N LYS A 146 -3.02 16.80 9.38
CA LYS A 146 -4.20 17.66 9.56
C LYS A 146 -5.40 16.90 10.15
N TRP A 147 -5.63 15.66 9.72
CA TRP A 147 -6.67 14.80 10.29
C TRP A 147 -6.40 14.48 11.76
N LEU A 148 -5.16 14.11 12.10
CA LEU A 148 -4.75 13.79 13.47
C LEU A 148 -4.87 15.00 14.39
N ASP A 149 -4.43 16.19 13.94
CA ASP A 149 -4.51 17.43 14.70
C ASP A 149 -5.96 17.80 15.07
N ALA A 150 -6.90 17.58 14.15
CA ALA A 150 -8.33 17.76 14.41
C ALA A 150 -8.92 16.82 15.49
N HIS A 151 -8.17 15.78 15.86
CA HIS A 151 -8.51 14.81 16.90
C HIS A 151 -7.55 14.87 18.11
N ASP A 152 -6.80 15.96 18.27
CA ASP A 152 -5.82 16.16 19.35
C ASP A 152 -4.69 15.11 19.35
N LEU A 153 -4.30 14.63 18.17
CA LEU A 153 -3.24 13.64 17.93
C LEU A 153 -2.15 14.20 17.01
N ASP A 154 -1.01 13.51 16.91
CA ASP A 154 0.07 13.86 16.00
C ASP A 154 0.76 12.62 15.40
N LEU A 155 1.54 12.83 14.33
CA LEU A 155 2.23 11.76 13.60
C LEU A 155 3.33 11.05 14.43
N ASP A 156 3.98 11.77 15.35
CA ASP A 156 5.07 11.24 16.17
C ASP A 156 4.49 10.29 17.23
N THR A 157 3.49 10.74 17.98
CA THR A 157 2.85 9.92 19.01
C THR A 157 2.06 8.74 18.43
N ALA A 158 1.42 8.91 17.27
CA ALA A 158 0.60 7.87 16.65
C ALA A 158 1.41 6.83 15.86
N PHE A 159 2.49 7.23 15.18
CA PHE A 159 3.22 6.38 14.23
C PHE A 159 4.74 6.37 14.43
N GLY A 160 5.28 7.14 15.37
CA GLY A 160 6.72 7.34 15.52
C GLY A 160 7.33 8.14 14.36
N ILE A 161 6.53 8.92 13.64
CA ILE A 161 6.99 9.74 12.52
C ILE A 161 7.30 11.15 13.04
N ASP A 162 8.46 11.27 13.66
CA ASP A 162 9.01 12.56 14.08
C ASP A 162 9.40 13.44 12.87
N ALA A 163 9.78 14.69 13.14
CA ALA A 163 10.12 15.67 12.08
C ALA A 163 11.29 15.22 11.17
N LEU A 164 12.30 14.53 11.72
CA LEU A 164 13.42 14.00 10.95
C LEU A 164 12.98 12.80 10.11
N THR A 165 12.24 11.87 10.71
CA THR A 165 11.67 10.71 10.00
C THR A 165 10.81 11.18 8.84
N ARG A 166 9.94 12.16 9.07
CA ARG A 166 9.11 12.78 8.04
C ARG A 166 9.93 13.41 6.93
N LEU A 167 10.99 14.16 7.27
CA LEU A 167 11.88 14.78 6.27
C LEU A 167 12.50 13.74 5.33
N VAL A 168 12.90 12.58 5.86
CA VAL A 168 13.45 11.47 5.06
C VAL A 168 12.40 10.90 4.11
N LEU A 169 11.16 10.70 4.58
CA LEU A 169 10.08 10.10 3.81
C LEU A 169 9.62 10.99 2.64
N VAL A 170 9.62 12.30 2.82
CA VAL A 170 9.03 13.26 1.86
C VAL A 170 10.04 13.90 0.91
N ASN A 171 11.35 13.73 1.16
CA ASN A 171 12.38 14.32 0.32
C ASN A 171 12.65 13.47 -0.93
N CYS A 172 12.66 14.10 -2.11
CA CYS A 172 13.09 13.43 -3.33
C CYS A 172 14.58 13.10 -3.26
N ALA A 173 14.92 11.81 -3.34
CA ALA A 173 16.29 11.41 -3.64
C ALA A 173 16.61 11.78 -5.10
N TYR A 174 17.76 12.43 -5.31
CA TYR A 174 18.25 12.85 -6.63
C TYR A 174 18.87 11.70 -7.40
#